data_AF-A0A5K0WYX6-F1
#
_entry.id   AF-A0A5K0WYX6-F1
#
_cell.length_a   1.000
_cell.length_b   1.000
_cell.length_c   1.000
_cell.angle_alpha   90.00
_cell.angle_beta   90.00
_cell.angle_gamma   90.00
#
_symmetry.space_group_name_H-M   'P 1'
#
loop_
_entity.id
_entity.type
_entity.pdbx_description
1 polymer ?
#
loop_
_entity_poly.entity_id
_entity_poly.type
_entity_poly.pdbx_seq_one_letter_code
_entity_poly.pdbx_strand_id
1 'polypeptide(L)'
;LCVKGYLGARRHMDGIINTVLLMVDSGLPCFSRGDPIGNLRKRFHPEMSEREAANFMIRTCTDAYNKWTTAGYDLIQYLQQGIEK
;
A
#
# COMPACT_ATOMS: atom_id res chain seq x y z
N LEU A 1 -0.79 11.97 -8.31
CA LEU A 1 -0.48 10.83 -9.22
C LEU A 1 -0.89 9.47 -8.62
N CYS A 2 -0.58 9.19 -7.35
CA CYS A 2 -0.85 7.90 -6.69
C CYS A 2 -2.32 7.43 -6.75
N VAL A 3 -3.28 8.32 -6.48
CA VAL A 3 -4.71 7.98 -6.54
C VAL A 3 -5.13 7.52 -7.94
N LYS A 4 -4.69 8.23 -8.99
CA LYS A 4 -4.98 7.86 -10.38
C LYS A 4 -4.35 6.52 -10.76
N GLY A 5 -3.11 6.29 -10.34
CA GLY A 5 -2.42 5.01 -10.54
C GLY A 5 -3.13 3.85 -9.83
N TYR A 6 -3.58 4.06 -8.60
CA TYR A 6 -4.36 3.08 -7.84
C TYR A 6 -5.67 2.72 -8.55
N LEU A 7 -6.45 3.71 -8.98
CA LEU A 7 -7.69 3.48 -9.71
C LEU A 7 -7.44 2.75 -11.04
N GLY A 8 -6.36 3.09 -11.75
CA GLY A 8 -5.95 2.38 -12.96
C GLY A 8 -5.63 0.90 -12.68
N ALA A 9 -4.87 0.62 -11.62
CA ALA A 9 -4.54 -0.75 -11.23
C ALA A 9 -5.77 -1.55 -10.80
N ARG A 10 -6.74 -0.93 -10.10
CA ARG A 10 -8.02 -1.58 -9.73
C ARG A 10 -8.81 -2.09 -10.93
N ARG A 11 -8.81 -1.35 -12.05
CA ARG A 11 -9.49 -1.77 -13.29
C ARG A 11 -8.90 -3.04 -13.90
N HIS A 12 -7.65 -3.35 -13.58
CA HIS A 12 -6.93 -4.55 -14.05
C HIS A 12 -6.59 -5.51 -12.91
N MET A 13 -7.30 -5.43 -11.78
CA MET A 13 -7.03 -6.21 -10.57
C MET A 13 -6.98 -7.72 -10.84
N ASP A 14 -7.98 -8.27 -11.54
CA ASP A 14 -8.04 -9.73 -11.78
C ASP A 14 -6.83 -10.24 -12.58
N GLY A 15 -6.37 -9.46 -13.55
CA GLY A 15 -5.15 -9.76 -14.30
C GLY A 15 -3.93 -9.80 -13.39
N ILE A 16 -3.75 -8.79 -12.55
CA ILE A 16 -2.65 -8.71 -11.57
C ILE A 16 -2.70 -9.90 -10.59
N ILE A 17 -3.89 -10.19 -10.05
CA ILE A 17 -4.08 -11.30 -9.10
C ILE A 17 -3.76 -12.64 -9.76
N ASN A 18 -4.27 -12.88 -10.96
CA ASN A 18 -4.04 -14.14 -11.67
C ASN A 18 -2.55 -14.34 -12.00
N THR A 19 -1.83 -13.29 -12.39
CA THR A 19 -0.38 -13.38 -12.62
C THR A 19 0.36 -13.75 -11.33
N VAL A 20 0.00 -13.16 -10.19
CA VAL A 20 0.61 -13.47 -8.90
C VAL A 20 0.22 -14.87 -8.41
N LEU A 21 -0.98 -15.35 -8.73
CA LEU A 21 -1.45 -16.69 -8.39
C LEU A 21 -0.58 -17.79 -9.03
N LEU A 22 -0.10 -17.58 -10.26
CA LEU A 22 0.81 -18.50 -10.93
C LEU A 22 2.16 -18.65 -10.20
N MET A 23 2.52 -17.69 -9.35
CA MET A 23 3.77 -17.71 -8.59
C MET A 23 3.65 -18.42 -7.24
N VAL A 24 2.47 -18.90 -6.85
CA VAL A 24 2.27 -19.53 -5.53
C VAL A 24 3.19 -20.74 -5.34
N ASP A 25 3.43 -21.53 -6.38
CA ASP A 25 4.28 -22.72 -6.34
C ASP A 25 5.77 -22.44 -6.63
N SER A 26 6.17 -21.16 -6.73
CA SER A 26 7.54 -20.76 -7.04
C SER A 26 8.56 -21.08 -5.92
N GLY A 27 8.10 -21.49 -4.74
CA GLY A 27 8.96 -21.72 -3.56
C GLY A 27 9.44 -20.44 -2.87
N LEU A 28 8.97 -19.26 -3.29
CA LEU A 28 9.34 -18.00 -2.65
C LEU A 28 8.71 -17.87 -1.24
N PRO A 29 9.49 -17.45 -0.22
CA PRO A 29 9.00 -17.35 1.17
C PRO A 29 7.78 -16.45 1.37
N CYS A 30 7.53 -15.51 0.45
CA CYS A 30 6.38 -14.60 0.50
C CYS A 30 5.04 -15.31 0.23
N PHE A 31 5.04 -16.47 -0.42
CA PHE A 31 3.84 -17.28 -0.64
C PHE A 31 3.64 -18.37 0.41
N SER A 32 4.66 -18.69 1.19
CA SER A 32 4.64 -19.76 2.19
C SER A 32 3.95 -19.38 3.50
N ARG A 33 3.54 -18.12 3.68
CA ARG A 33 2.96 -17.61 4.95
C ARG A 33 1.65 -16.86 4.70
N GLY A 34 0.59 -17.29 5.41
CA GLY A 34 -0.71 -16.64 5.39
C GLY A 34 -1.46 -16.79 4.06
N ASP A 35 -2.33 -15.83 3.75
CA ASP A 35 -3.12 -15.77 2.51
C ASP A 35 -2.66 -14.60 1.62
N PRO A 36 -1.56 -14.76 0.85
CA PRO A 36 -0.97 -13.68 0.06
C PRO A 36 -1.92 -13.17 -1.03
N ILE A 37 -2.70 -14.07 -1.65
CA ILE A 37 -3.62 -13.76 -2.74
C ILE A 37 -4.86 -13.03 -2.22
N GLY A 38 -5.49 -13.51 -1.15
CA GLY A 38 -6.62 -12.82 -0.54
C GLY A 38 -6.24 -11.47 0.05
N ASN A 39 -5.04 -11.36 0.64
CA ASN A 39 -4.50 -10.07 1.10
C ASN A 39 -4.25 -9.11 -0.07
N LEU A 40 -3.73 -9.59 -1.20
CA LEU A 40 -3.57 -8.77 -2.40
C LEU A 40 -4.92 -8.27 -2.92
N ARG A 41 -5.94 -9.15 -2.99
CA ARG A 41 -7.29 -8.77 -3.40
C ARG A 41 -7.90 -7.70 -2.50
N LYS A 42 -7.75 -7.85 -1.18
CA LYS A 42 -8.23 -6.86 -0.19
C LYS A 42 -7.63 -5.47 -0.40
N ARG A 43 -6.36 -5.36 -0.80
CA ARG A 43 -5.70 -4.06 -1.07
C ARG A 43 -6.34 -3.28 -2.22
N PHE A 44 -6.99 -3.97 -3.16
CA PHE A 44 -7.71 -3.32 -4.25
C PHE A 44 -9.14 -2.89 -3.88
N HIS A 45 -9.66 -3.31 -2.73
CA HIS A 45 -11.01 -2.96 -2.26
C HIS A 45 -12.08 -3.13 -3.35
N PRO A 46 -12.28 -4.34 -3.92
CA PRO A 46 -13.23 -4.56 -5.01
C PRO A 46 -14.68 -4.21 -4.65
N GLU A 47 -15.01 -4.19 -3.36
CA GLU A 47 -16.32 -3.82 -2.84
C GLU A 47 -16.63 -2.32 -2.91
N MET A 48 -15.62 -1.46 -3.08
CA MET A 48 -15.78 0.00 -3.09
C MET A 48 -16.05 0.55 -4.49
N SER A 49 -16.86 1.60 -4.59
CA SER A 49 -16.97 2.39 -5.82
C SER A 49 -15.63 3.09 -6.17
N GLU A 50 -15.53 3.61 -7.41
CA GLU A 50 -14.33 4.36 -7.84
C GLU A 50 -14.05 5.57 -6.94
N ARG A 51 -15.11 6.29 -6.52
CA ARG A 51 -15.01 7.45 -5.64
C ARG A 51 -14.57 7.09 -4.22
N GLU A 52 -15.14 6.02 -3.65
CA GLU A 52 -14.78 5.57 -2.30
C GLU A 52 -13.33 5.10 -2.24
N ALA A 53 -12.89 4.36 -3.24
CA ALA A 53 -11.51 3.89 -3.32
C ALA A 53 -10.52 5.03 -3.56
N ALA A 54 -10.91 6.06 -4.31
CA ALA A 54 -10.10 7.27 -4.43
C ALA A 54 -9.86 7.91 -3.06
N ASN A 55 -10.93 8.05 -2.26
CA ASN A 55 -10.84 8.57 -0.90
C ASN A 55 -10.02 7.66 0.03
N PHE A 56 -10.15 6.33 -0.10
CA PHE A 56 -9.33 5.37 0.61
C PHE A 56 -7.83 5.56 0.32
N MET A 57 -7.46 5.73 -0.95
CA MET A 57 -6.05 5.94 -1.32
C MET A 57 -5.53 7.29 -0.85
N ILE A 58 -6.34 8.35 -0.91
CA ILE A 58 -6.00 9.66 -0.33
C ILE A 58 -5.70 9.51 1.16
N ARG A 59 -6.61 8.88 1.92
CA ARG A 59 -6.41 8.64 3.37
C ARG A 59 -5.17 7.82 3.63
N THR A 60 -4.96 6.74 2.88
CA THR A 60 -3.76 5.89 3.02
C THR A 60 -2.47 6.69 2.81
N CYS A 61 -2.43 7.56 1.81
CA CYS A 61 -1.28 8.46 1.59
C CYS A 61 -1.09 9.44 2.76
N THR A 62 -2.18 10.05 3.24
CA THR A 62 -2.14 10.98 4.38
C THR A 62 -1.72 10.28 5.68
N ASP A 63 -2.23 9.08 5.93
CA ASP A 63 -1.89 8.26 7.09
C ASP A 63 -0.42 7.83 7.04
N ALA A 64 0.08 7.46 5.85
CA ALA A 64 1.50 7.15 5.66
C ALA A 64 2.38 8.38 5.94
N TYR A 65 1.96 9.57 5.51
CA TYR A 65 2.65 10.83 5.80
C TYR A 65 2.64 11.18 7.29
N ASN A 66 1.51 10.96 7.96
CA ASN A 66 1.29 11.28 9.38
C ASN A 66 1.76 10.21 10.36
N LYS A 67 2.28 9.07 9.89
CA LYS A 67 2.83 8.04 10.78
C LYS A 67 4.00 8.61 11.57
N TRP A 68 3.84 8.56 12.88
CA TRP A 68 4.66 9.08 13.99
C TRP A 68 6.20 8.91 13.86
N THR A 69 6.67 7.99 13.01
CA THR A 69 8.09 7.82 12.69
C THR A 69 8.72 9.05 12.04
N THR A 70 7.97 9.87 11.30
CA THR A 70 8.51 11.13 10.74
C THR A 70 8.73 12.16 11.84
N ALA A 71 7.79 12.30 12.78
CA ALA A 71 7.93 13.22 13.92
C ALA A 71 9.03 12.77 14.90
N GLY A 72 9.20 11.46 15.11
CA GLY A 72 10.30 10.91 15.90
C GLY A 72 11.66 11.06 15.21
N TYR A 73 11.73 10.89 13.88
CA TYR A 73 12.95 11.10 13.10
C TYR A 73 13.36 12.58 13.07
N ASP A 74 12.40 13.49 12.86
CA ASP A 74 12.60 14.94 12.93
C ASP A 74 13.10 15.35 14.33
N LEU A 75 12.51 14.78 15.40
CA LEU A 75 12.95 15.05 16.78
C LEU A 75 14.37 14.53 17.04
N ILE A 76 14.72 13.33 16.57
CA ILE A 76 16.07 12.78 16.74
C ILE A 76 17.09 13.57 15.91
N GLN A 77 16.76 13.97 14.67
CA GLN A 77 17.63 14.82 13.83
C GLN A 77 17.86 16.20 14.43
N TYR A 78 16.81 16.82 14.97
CA TYR A 78 16.94 18.07 15.72
C TYR A 78 17.86 17.90 16.94
N LEU A 79 17.65 16.84 17.73
CA LEU A 79 18.45 16.59 18.94
C LEU A 79 19.90 16.19 18.65
N GLN A 80 20.18 15.49 17.55
CA GLN A 80 21.52 14.98 17.24
C GLN A 80 22.36 15.90 16.36
N GLN A 81 21.74 16.61 15.43
CA GLN A 81 22.44 17.39 14.40
C GLN A 81 22.05 18.88 14.39
N GLY A 82 21.12 19.30 15.24
CA GLY A 82 20.69 20.71 15.34
C GLY A 82 20.01 21.24 14.08
N ILE A 83 19.53 20.36 13.21
CA ILE A 83 18.85 20.74 11.97
C ILE A 83 17.41 21.13 12.34
N GLU A 84 17.13 22.43 12.43
CA GLU A 84 15.77 22.95 12.46
C GLU A 84 15.13 22.86 11.06
N LYS A 85 13.81 22.75 11.03
CA LYS A 85 13.02 22.68 9.79
C LYS A 85 13.16 23.93 8.94
#